data_AF-A0A524FNR4-F1
#
_entry.id   AF-A0A524FNR4-F1
#
_cell.length_a   1.000
_cell.length_b   1.000
_cell.length_c   1.000
_cell.angle_alpha   90.00
_cell.angle_beta   90.00
_cell.angle_gamma   90.00
#
_symmetry.space_group_name_H-M   'P 1'
#
loop_
_entity.id
_entity.type
_entity.pdbx_description
1 polymer ?
#
loop_
_entity_poly.entity_id
_entity_poly.type
_entity_poly.pdbx_seq_one_letter_code
_entity_poly.pdbx_strand_id
1 'polypeptide(L)'
;MKIVVFAPHPDDEIFGCGGSILKWLAEAHDVHIIYVTDNRVLISWGLKANELIEDEIGEYMDLNEDQIAEIALKEADSAAKAFGFPPNNIHYFKIYDQDAMNKIDLGVSLSKQIIKDADRIVIPGDIDSHPDHRATHIIAKRSAKELNLNAEFYVYYSVSPREKQVKIKTAEYKEKLYEIMKLYKTQLCQKGTHAAWGTLKRRRSERFGVYKLEDMNKYDNF
;
A
#
# COMPACT_ATOMS: atom_id res chain seq x y z
N MET A 1 -13.13 12.30 9.00
CA MET A 1 -13.01 12.04 7.55
C MET A 1 -12.90 10.56 7.34
N LYS A 2 -13.42 10.06 6.22
CA LYS A 2 -13.17 8.72 5.73
C LYS A 2 -11.95 8.74 4.81
N ILE A 3 -10.93 7.95 5.14
CA ILE A 3 -9.66 7.87 4.43
C ILE A 3 -9.46 6.43 3.98
N VAL A 4 -9.33 6.20 2.67
CA VAL A 4 -9.11 4.85 2.14
C VAL A 4 -7.70 4.74 1.55
N VAL A 5 -6.88 3.86 2.13
CA VAL A 5 -5.52 3.58 1.69
C VAL A 5 -5.52 2.36 0.79
N PHE A 6 -4.91 2.48 -0.38
CA PHE A 6 -4.60 1.34 -1.25
C PHE A 6 -3.11 0.98 -1.08
N ALA A 7 -2.86 -0.25 -0.67
CA ALA A 7 -1.56 -0.89 -0.63
C ALA A 7 -1.51 -1.94 -1.75
N PRO A 8 -0.71 -1.74 -2.81
CA PRO A 8 -0.60 -2.70 -3.91
C PRO A 8 -0.24 -4.09 -3.41
N HIS A 9 0.77 -4.17 -2.55
CA HIS A 9 1.19 -5.38 -1.85
C HIS A 9 1.16 -5.13 -0.33
N PRO A 10 1.05 -6.18 0.50
CA PRO A 10 1.25 -6.05 1.93
C PRO A 10 2.68 -5.63 2.24
N ASP A 11 2.82 -4.55 3.02
CA ASP A 11 4.03 -3.77 3.39
C ASP A 11 4.13 -2.39 2.70
N ASP A 12 3.51 -2.19 1.54
CA ASP A 12 3.53 -0.92 0.83
C ASP A 12 2.92 0.22 1.67
N GLU A 13 1.95 -0.09 2.54
CA GLU A 13 1.38 0.90 3.44
C GLU A 13 2.41 1.38 4.47
N ILE A 14 3.34 0.54 4.91
CA ILE A 14 4.40 0.89 5.87
C ILE A 14 5.32 1.93 5.24
N PHE A 15 5.80 1.63 4.04
CA PHE A 15 6.80 2.45 3.35
C PHE A 15 6.18 3.64 2.62
N GLY A 16 4.94 3.53 2.14
CA GLY A 16 4.24 4.62 1.46
C GLY A 16 3.75 5.68 2.45
N CYS A 17 2.92 5.26 3.43
CA CYS A 17 2.14 6.19 4.25
C CYS A 17 1.92 5.76 5.70
N GLY A 18 2.71 4.83 6.24
CA GLY A 18 2.42 4.19 7.52
C GLY A 18 2.37 5.17 8.69
N GLY A 19 3.24 6.18 8.67
CA GLY A 19 3.23 7.21 9.70
C GLY A 19 1.98 8.08 9.64
N SER A 20 1.49 8.35 8.42
CA SER A 20 0.24 9.07 8.20
C SER A 20 -0.96 8.24 8.62
N ILE A 21 -0.97 6.92 8.36
CA ILE A 21 -1.99 6.00 8.86
C ILE A 21 -2.09 6.07 10.38
N LEU A 22 -0.97 5.91 11.08
CA LEU A 22 -0.94 5.98 12.55
C LEU A 22 -1.42 7.34 13.07
N LYS A 23 -1.06 8.42 12.36
CA LYS A 23 -1.52 9.76 12.68
C LYS A 23 -3.03 9.91 12.52
N TRP A 24 -3.58 9.51 11.38
CA TRP A 24 -5.01 9.63 11.08
C TRP A 24 -5.87 8.76 11.99
N LEU A 25 -5.40 7.56 12.35
CA LEU A 25 -6.06 6.71 13.36
C LEU A 25 -6.06 7.40 14.74
N ALA A 26 -4.93 7.99 15.16
CA ALA A 26 -4.85 8.74 16.42
C ALA A 26 -5.73 10.00 16.45
N GLU A 27 -5.99 10.60 15.27
CA GLU A 27 -6.93 11.71 15.07
C GLU A 27 -8.39 11.25 14.93
N ALA A 28 -8.68 9.98 15.22
CA ALA A 28 -10.02 9.38 15.16
C ALA A 28 -10.71 9.51 13.78
N HIS A 29 -9.93 9.51 12.70
CA HIS A 29 -10.47 9.37 11.35
C HIS A 29 -10.92 7.92 11.09
N ASP A 30 -11.88 7.78 10.18
CA ASP A 30 -12.34 6.48 9.70
C ASP A 30 -11.40 5.99 8.60
N VAL A 31 -10.30 5.35 9.00
CA VAL A 31 -9.25 4.91 8.08
C VAL A 31 -9.52 3.47 7.67
N HIS A 32 -9.56 3.23 6.37
CA HIS A 32 -9.65 1.92 5.73
C HIS A 32 -8.36 1.59 5.01
N ILE A 33 -8.02 0.31 4.93
CA ILE A 33 -6.92 -0.20 4.12
C ILE A 33 -7.41 -1.29 3.17
N ILE A 34 -6.97 -1.20 1.92
CA ILE A 34 -7.20 -2.17 0.86
C ILE A 34 -5.84 -2.73 0.45
N TYR A 35 -5.62 -4.02 0.71
CA TYR A 35 -4.54 -4.78 0.08
C TYR A 35 -5.04 -5.29 -1.28
N VAL A 36 -4.41 -4.82 -2.35
CA VAL A 36 -4.88 -5.08 -3.72
C VAL A 36 -4.49 -6.49 -4.16
N THR A 37 -3.21 -6.82 -4.04
CA THR A 37 -2.69 -8.15 -4.38
C THR A 37 -2.51 -9.01 -3.14
N ASP A 38 -2.28 -10.31 -3.36
CA ASP A 38 -1.99 -11.28 -2.30
C ASP A 38 -0.50 -11.61 -2.13
N ASN A 39 0.39 -10.90 -2.84
CA ASN A 39 1.85 -11.03 -2.74
C ASN A 39 2.41 -12.45 -2.99
N ARG A 40 1.63 -13.29 -3.66
CA ARG A 40 1.90 -14.74 -3.77
C ARG A 40 3.18 -15.08 -4.52
N VAL A 41 3.68 -14.20 -5.41
CA VAL A 41 4.87 -14.48 -6.23
C VAL A 41 6.14 -13.92 -5.61
N LEU A 42 6.05 -13.23 -4.47
CA LEU A 42 7.17 -12.57 -3.79
C LEU A 42 8.42 -13.46 -3.69
N ILE A 43 8.26 -14.70 -3.22
CA ILE A 43 9.38 -15.64 -3.06
C ILE A 43 9.85 -16.20 -4.40
N SER A 44 8.92 -16.65 -5.26
CA SER A 44 9.28 -17.25 -6.54
C SER A 44 9.97 -16.26 -7.49
N TRP A 45 9.54 -14.98 -7.45
CA TRP A 45 10.19 -13.88 -8.14
C TRP A 45 11.53 -13.51 -7.50
N GLY A 46 11.58 -13.37 -6.17
CA GLY A 46 12.80 -13.04 -5.45
C GLY A 46 13.94 -14.03 -5.71
N LEU A 47 13.62 -15.33 -5.81
CA LEU A 47 14.58 -16.37 -6.20
C LEU A 47 15.14 -16.13 -7.60
N LYS A 48 14.27 -15.86 -8.58
CA LYS A 48 14.65 -15.61 -9.98
C LYS A 48 15.48 -14.33 -10.13
N ALA A 49 15.15 -13.30 -9.35
CA ALA A 49 15.82 -12.01 -9.37
C ALA A 49 17.09 -11.95 -8.51
N ASN A 50 17.39 -13.01 -7.73
CA ASN A 50 18.45 -13.01 -6.72
C ASN A 50 18.29 -11.89 -5.67
N GLU A 51 17.05 -11.64 -5.26
CA GLU A 51 16.68 -10.57 -4.33
C GLU A 51 16.36 -11.08 -2.92
N LEU A 52 16.57 -12.37 -2.62
CA LEU A 52 16.28 -12.95 -1.31
C LEU A 52 17.49 -13.08 -0.40
N ILE A 53 17.25 -12.95 0.90
CA ILE A 53 18.22 -13.21 1.97
C ILE A 53 18.15 -14.70 2.32
N GLU A 54 19.25 -15.42 2.09
CA GLU A 54 19.34 -16.88 2.27
C GLU A 54 18.99 -17.32 3.70
N ASP A 55 19.40 -16.56 4.72
CA ASP A 55 19.14 -16.89 6.12
C ASP A 55 17.66 -16.73 6.53
N GLU A 56 16.90 -15.89 5.80
CA GLU A 56 15.51 -15.57 6.13
C GLU A 56 14.50 -16.41 5.35
N ILE A 57 14.92 -17.06 4.25
CA ILE A 57 14.00 -17.73 3.33
C ILE A 57 13.68 -19.18 3.70
N GLY A 58 14.43 -19.78 4.64
CA GLY A 58 14.45 -21.23 4.87
C GLY A 58 13.07 -21.89 5.01
N GLU A 59 12.13 -21.29 5.76
CA GLU A 59 10.79 -21.85 5.97
C GLU A 59 9.84 -21.67 4.78
N TYR A 60 10.21 -20.87 3.77
CA TYR A 60 9.40 -20.53 2.60
C TYR A 60 9.86 -21.18 1.31
N MET A 61 11.08 -21.75 1.27
CA MET A 61 11.71 -22.27 0.04
C MET A 61 10.91 -23.36 -0.67
N ASP A 62 10.25 -24.24 0.08
CA ASP A 62 9.50 -25.38 -0.45
C ASP A 62 7.99 -25.09 -0.59
N LEU A 63 7.56 -23.85 -0.32
CA LEU A 63 6.15 -23.47 -0.40
C LEU A 63 5.78 -23.04 -1.83
N ASN A 64 4.57 -23.40 -2.24
CA ASN A 64 3.99 -22.88 -3.47
C ASN A 64 3.41 -21.47 -3.28
N GLU A 65 3.11 -20.79 -4.39
CA GLU A 65 2.62 -19.41 -4.37
C GLU A 65 1.29 -19.25 -3.60
N ASP A 66 0.37 -20.23 -3.65
CA ASP A 66 -0.88 -20.15 -2.89
C ASP A 66 -0.63 -20.22 -1.37
N GLN A 67 0.35 -21.02 -0.93
CA GLN A 67 0.78 -21.07 0.47
C GLN A 67 1.44 -19.75 0.90
N ILE A 68 2.27 -19.16 0.03
CA ILE A 68 2.87 -17.83 0.27
C ILE A 68 1.76 -16.77 0.36
N ALA A 69 0.76 -16.80 -0.52
CA ALA A 69 -0.39 -15.90 -0.48
C ALA A 69 -1.13 -15.96 0.86
N GLU A 70 -1.37 -17.17 1.36
CA GLU A 70 -2.05 -17.37 2.64
C GLU A 70 -1.24 -16.79 3.80
N ILE A 71 0.08 -16.97 3.80
CA ILE A 71 0.98 -16.42 4.82
C ILE A 71 1.00 -14.89 4.72
N ALA A 72 1.27 -14.33 3.54
CA ALA A 72 1.35 -12.89 3.34
C ALA A 72 0.06 -12.16 3.75
N LEU A 73 -1.12 -12.74 3.47
CA LEU A 73 -2.40 -12.17 3.89
C LEU A 73 -2.62 -12.26 5.42
N LYS A 74 -2.11 -13.30 6.10
CA LYS A 74 -2.14 -13.38 7.57
C LYS A 74 -1.19 -12.37 8.22
N GLU A 75 -0.04 -12.12 7.59
CA GLU A 75 0.90 -11.07 7.99
C GLU A 75 0.28 -9.69 7.83
N ALA A 76 -0.37 -9.43 6.69
CA ALA A 76 -1.14 -8.21 6.41
C ALA A 76 -2.23 -7.94 7.45
N ASP A 77 -2.97 -8.99 7.85
CA ASP A 77 -3.98 -8.91 8.91
C ASP A 77 -3.37 -8.59 10.27
N SER A 78 -2.24 -9.22 10.59
CA SER A 78 -1.51 -8.97 11.83
C SER A 78 -0.97 -7.55 11.89
N ALA A 79 -0.40 -7.05 10.78
CA ALA A 79 0.08 -5.70 10.64
C ALA A 79 -1.05 -4.67 10.75
N ALA A 80 -2.18 -4.89 10.06
CA ALA A 80 -3.35 -4.02 10.14
C ALA A 80 -3.92 -3.94 11.57
N LYS A 81 -3.97 -5.07 12.30
CA LYS A 81 -4.33 -5.08 13.73
C LYS A 81 -3.33 -4.29 14.57
N ALA A 82 -2.03 -4.40 14.31
CA ALA A 82 -0.98 -3.68 15.03
C ALA A 82 -0.99 -2.15 14.76
N PHE A 83 -1.38 -1.74 13.55
CA PHE A 83 -1.71 -0.34 13.25
C PHE A 83 -2.85 0.16 14.15
N GLY A 84 -3.89 -0.66 14.30
CA GLY A 84 -5.10 -0.36 15.08
C GLY A 84 -6.35 -0.20 14.21
N PHE A 85 -6.36 -0.78 13.00
CA PHE A 85 -7.53 -0.76 12.14
C PHE A 85 -8.69 -1.56 12.77
N PRO A 86 -9.93 -1.04 12.75
CA PRO A 86 -11.10 -1.86 13.03
C PRO A 86 -11.20 -3.03 12.04
N PRO A 87 -11.67 -4.23 12.43
CA PRO A 87 -11.77 -5.38 11.51
C PRO A 87 -12.56 -5.10 10.23
N ASN A 88 -13.64 -4.31 10.32
CA ASN A 88 -14.47 -3.95 9.16
C ASN A 88 -13.80 -2.94 8.20
N ASN A 89 -12.65 -2.40 8.59
CA ASN A 89 -11.89 -1.41 7.83
C ASN A 89 -10.70 -2.03 7.08
N ILE A 90 -10.54 -3.36 7.15
CA ILE A 90 -9.46 -4.09 6.49
C ILE A 90 -10.05 -4.89 5.32
N HIS A 91 -9.55 -4.63 4.11
CA HIS A 91 -10.09 -5.17 2.88
C HIS A 91 -8.99 -5.88 2.08
N TYR A 92 -9.31 -7.05 1.52
CA TYR A 92 -8.39 -7.83 0.71
C TYR A 92 -9.05 -8.15 -0.63
N PHE A 93 -8.48 -7.65 -1.74
CA PHE A 93 -9.00 -7.98 -3.07
C PHE A 93 -8.51 -9.33 -3.57
N LYS A 94 -7.35 -9.78 -3.08
CA LYS A 94 -6.74 -11.06 -3.45
C LYS A 94 -6.58 -11.20 -4.97
N ILE A 95 -6.23 -10.08 -5.62
CA ILE A 95 -5.81 -10.11 -7.01
C ILE A 95 -4.46 -10.82 -7.04
N TYR A 96 -4.27 -11.70 -8.02
CA TYR A 96 -3.03 -12.43 -8.19
C TYR A 96 -1.87 -11.43 -8.37
N ASP A 97 -0.85 -11.55 -7.53
CA ASP A 97 0.37 -10.71 -7.57
C ASP A 97 1.05 -10.73 -8.95
N GLN A 98 1.48 -9.57 -9.44
CA GLN A 98 1.92 -9.25 -10.80
C GLN A 98 0.87 -9.34 -11.92
N ASP A 99 -0.42 -9.55 -11.61
CA ASP A 99 -1.51 -9.61 -12.58
C ASP A 99 -2.52 -8.46 -12.43
N ALA A 100 -2.30 -7.49 -11.55
CA ALA A 100 -3.32 -6.48 -11.25
C ALA A 100 -3.67 -5.59 -12.45
N MET A 101 -2.73 -5.38 -13.37
CA MET A 101 -2.97 -4.67 -14.64
C MET A 101 -4.06 -5.35 -15.48
N ASN A 102 -4.15 -6.68 -15.47
CA ASN A 102 -5.18 -7.43 -16.21
C ASN A 102 -6.50 -7.56 -15.42
N LYS A 103 -6.53 -7.07 -14.18
CA LYS A 103 -7.66 -7.19 -13.25
C LYS A 103 -8.20 -5.83 -12.80
N ILE A 104 -7.93 -4.76 -13.56
CA ILE A 104 -8.41 -3.40 -13.24
C ILE A 104 -9.93 -3.37 -13.09
N ASP A 105 -10.69 -4.00 -13.99
CA ASP A 105 -12.16 -4.03 -13.91
C ASP A 105 -12.67 -4.68 -12.62
N LEU A 106 -12.02 -5.77 -12.20
CA LEU A 106 -12.32 -6.45 -10.94
C LEU A 106 -12.00 -5.53 -9.75
N GLY A 107 -10.80 -4.96 -9.69
CA GLY A 107 -10.41 -4.04 -8.63
C GLY A 107 -11.31 -2.81 -8.53
N VAL A 108 -11.77 -2.29 -9.68
CA VAL A 108 -12.75 -1.20 -9.73
C VAL A 108 -14.08 -1.62 -9.14
N SER A 109 -14.60 -2.78 -9.55
CA SER A 109 -15.85 -3.32 -8.99
C SER A 109 -15.78 -3.52 -7.48
N LEU A 110 -14.66 -4.07 -6.97
CA LEU A 110 -14.47 -4.34 -5.54
C LEU A 110 -14.34 -3.07 -4.70
N SER A 111 -13.62 -2.06 -5.22
CA SER A 111 -13.31 -0.84 -4.44
C SER A 111 -14.49 0.11 -4.30
N LYS A 112 -15.42 0.16 -5.26
CA LYS A 112 -16.51 1.15 -5.30
C LYS A 112 -17.30 1.26 -3.99
N GLN A 113 -17.70 0.13 -3.40
CA GLN A 113 -18.49 0.16 -2.17
C GLN A 113 -17.69 0.65 -0.96
N ILE A 114 -16.37 0.45 -0.98
CA ILE A 114 -15.47 0.85 0.11
C ILE A 114 -15.21 2.36 0.03
N ILE A 115 -15.07 2.92 -1.18
CA ILE A 115 -14.66 4.32 -1.40
C ILE A 115 -15.81 5.30 -1.65
N LYS A 116 -17.07 4.86 -1.80
CA LYS A 116 -18.21 5.68 -2.26
C LYS A 116 -18.48 6.98 -1.49
N ASP A 117 -17.96 7.08 -0.29
CA ASP A 117 -18.10 8.18 0.67
C ASP A 117 -16.72 8.58 1.25
N ALA A 118 -15.62 8.25 0.55
CA ALA A 118 -14.28 8.64 0.97
C ALA A 118 -14.06 10.15 0.76
N ASP A 119 -13.56 10.81 1.80
CA ASP A 119 -13.06 12.20 1.71
C ASP A 119 -11.65 12.22 1.11
N ARG A 120 -10.88 11.16 1.37
CA ARG A 120 -9.49 11.02 0.93
C ARG A 120 -9.18 9.59 0.47
N ILE A 121 -8.47 9.49 -0.64
CA ILE A 121 -7.97 8.25 -1.21
C ILE A 121 -6.44 8.33 -1.26
N VAL A 122 -5.75 7.36 -0.68
CA VAL A 122 -4.28 7.32 -0.60
C VAL A 122 -3.78 6.19 -1.48
N ILE A 123 -2.96 6.50 -2.49
CA ILE A 123 -2.58 5.57 -3.57
C ILE A 123 -1.09 5.70 -3.93
N PRO A 124 -0.47 4.68 -4.54
CA PRO A 124 0.88 4.82 -5.10
C PRO A 124 0.88 5.77 -6.31
N GLY A 125 2.06 6.25 -6.68
CA GLY A 125 2.30 6.95 -7.94
C GLY A 125 2.14 6.04 -9.16
N ASP A 126 1.86 6.65 -10.32
CA ASP A 126 1.78 5.97 -11.61
C ASP A 126 3.15 5.87 -12.31
N ILE A 127 4.09 6.75 -11.95
CA ILE A 127 5.51 6.66 -12.37
C ILE A 127 6.26 5.69 -11.45
N ASP A 128 5.76 4.47 -11.34
CA ASP A 128 6.37 3.38 -10.61
C ASP A 128 6.77 2.29 -11.60
N SER A 129 7.95 1.67 -11.43
CA SER A 129 8.37 0.55 -12.26
C SER A 129 7.50 -0.68 -12.08
N HIS A 130 6.87 -0.87 -10.92
CA HIS A 130 6.05 -2.03 -10.61
C HIS A 130 4.65 -1.94 -11.26
N PRO A 131 4.25 -2.94 -12.08
CA PRO A 131 2.95 -2.91 -12.76
C PRO A 131 1.76 -2.83 -11.80
N ASP A 132 1.84 -3.47 -10.64
CA ASP A 132 0.72 -3.48 -9.69
C ASP A 132 0.53 -2.15 -8.96
N HIS A 133 1.59 -1.34 -8.83
CA HIS A 133 1.48 0.03 -8.31
C HIS A 133 0.67 0.88 -9.29
N ARG A 134 1.00 0.79 -10.59
CA ARG A 134 0.25 1.45 -11.67
C ARG A 134 -1.20 0.96 -11.75
N ALA A 135 -1.41 -0.35 -11.68
CA ALA A 135 -2.74 -0.93 -11.66
C ALA A 135 -3.58 -0.41 -10.50
N THR A 136 -3.00 -0.34 -9.30
CA THR A 136 -3.63 0.17 -8.09
C THR A 136 -4.01 1.65 -8.24
N HIS A 137 -3.09 2.46 -8.79
CA HIS A 137 -3.34 3.86 -9.11
C HIS A 137 -4.55 4.02 -10.07
N ILE A 138 -4.58 3.23 -11.14
CA ILE A 138 -5.67 3.22 -12.12
C ILE A 138 -6.99 2.76 -11.49
N ILE A 139 -6.98 1.67 -10.72
CA ILE A 139 -8.16 1.12 -10.03
C ILE A 139 -8.81 2.20 -9.18
N ALA A 140 -8.05 2.85 -8.31
CA ALA A 140 -8.58 3.86 -7.40
C ALA A 140 -9.14 5.08 -8.14
N LYS A 141 -8.40 5.61 -9.13
CA LYS A 141 -8.85 6.77 -9.94
C LYS A 141 -10.10 6.45 -10.75
N ARG A 142 -10.13 5.29 -11.43
CA ARG A 142 -11.28 4.92 -12.27
C ARG A 142 -12.52 4.71 -11.41
N SER A 143 -12.38 4.08 -10.25
CA SER A 143 -13.48 3.88 -9.31
C SER A 143 -14.06 5.19 -8.80
N ALA A 144 -13.19 6.11 -8.38
CA ALA A 144 -13.61 7.43 -7.93
C ALA A 144 -14.26 8.25 -9.05
N LYS A 145 -13.73 8.17 -10.28
CA LYS A 145 -14.32 8.81 -11.46
C LYS A 145 -15.70 8.25 -11.79
N GLU A 146 -15.87 6.93 -11.79
CA GLU A 146 -17.15 6.27 -12.05
C GLU A 146 -18.21 6.58 -10.98
N LEU A 147 -17.78 6.91 -9.76
CA LEU A 147 -18.62 7.34 -8.65
C LEU A 147 -18.80 8.87 -8.56
N ASN A 148 -18.10 9.64 -9.40
CA ASN A 148 -18.04 11.10 -9.35
C ASN A 148 -17.70 11.64 -7.94
N LEU A 149 -16.69 11.04 -7.29
CA LEU A 149 -16.33 11.38 -5.91
C LEU A 149 -15.66 12.76 -5.80
N ASN A 150 -16.08 13.54 -4.81
CA ASN A 150 -15.38 14.73 -4.39
C ASN A 150 -14.33 14.39 -3.31
N ALA A 151 -13.32 13.60 -3.67
CA ALA A 151 -12.25 13.15 -2.77
C ALA A 151 -10.91 13.78 -3.12
N GLU A 152 -10.06 14.00 -2.11
CA GLU A 152 -8.64 14.29 -2.30
C GLU A 152 -7.85 13.00 -2.54
N PHE A 153 -6.89 13.04 -3.46
CA PHE A 153 -5.94 11.96 -3.69
C PHE A 153 -4.61 12.30 -3.10
N TYR A 154 -4.12 11.45 -2.20
CA TYR A 154 -2.80 11.53 -1.61
C TYR A 154 -1.92 10.46 -2.26
N VAL A 155 -1.04 10.89 -3.15
CA VAL A 155 -0.21 10.00 -3.96
C VAL A 155 1.17 9.87 -3.30
N TYR A 156 1.50 8.70 -2.76
CA TYR A 156 2.84 8.38 -2.24
C TYR A 156 3.75 7.88 -3.36
N TYR A 157 5.07 7.86 -3.15
CA TYR A 157 6.08 7.64 -4.19
C TYR A 157 5.93 8.58 -5.40
N SER A 158 5.45 9.80 -5.15
CA SER A 158 5.11 10.74 -6.20
C SER A 158 6.20 11.75 -6.54
N VAL A 159 6.35 12.04 -7.83
CA VAL A 159 7.00 13.26 -8.33
C VAL A 159 5.92 14.28 -8.65
N SER A 160 5.60 15.14 -7.69
CA SER A 160 4.58 16.19 -7.85
C SER A 160 5.19 17.59 -7.95
N PRO A 161 4.56 18.53 -8.67
CA PRO A 161 4.90 19.95 -8.58
C PRO A 161 4.83 20.46 -7.14
N ARG A 162 5.64 21.47 -6.80
CA ARG A 162 5.80 21.95 -5.42
C ARG A 162 4.47 22.39 -4.79
N GLU A 163 3.59 23.01 -5.58
CA GLU A 163 2.26 23.47 -5.17
C GLU A 163 1.26 22.34 -4.90
N LYS A 164 1.53 21.14 -5.44
CA LYS A 164 0.76 19.92 -5.18
C LYS A 164 1.36 19.07 -4.06
N GLN A 165 2.50 19.44 -3.48
CA GLN A 165 3.14 18.65 -2.43
C GLN A 165 2.64 19.00 -1.03
N VAL A 166 2.24 17.99 -0.28
CA VAL A 166 2.03 18.09 1.17
C VAL A 166 3.07 17.24 1.91
N LYS A 167 3.48 17.70 3.09
CA LYS A 167 4.39 17.00 3.98
C LYS A 167 3.72 16.74 5.32
N ILE A 168 3.60 15.47 5.70
CA ILE A 168 3.08 15.06 7.00
C ILE A 168 4.27 14.70 7.90
N LYS A 169 4.33 15.31 9.10
CA LYS A 169 5.34 14.95 10.11
C LYS A 169 4.93 13.65 10.78
N THR A 170 5.83 12.67 10.80
CA THR A 170 5.55 11.31 11.28
C THR A 170 6.66 10.75 12.18
N ALA A 171 7.56 11.63 12.64
CA ALA A 171 8.74 11.27 13.42
C ALA A 171 8.41 10.52 14.72
N GLU A 172 7.26 10.78 15.35
CA GLU A 172 6.83 10.09 16.57
C GLU A 172 6.42 8.63 16.33
N TYR A 173 6.04 8.27 15.10
CA TYR A 173 5.54 6.94 14.76
C TYR A 173 6.60 5.97 14.27
N LYS A 174 7.83 6.43 14.05
CA LYS A 174 8.91 5.65 13.41
C LYS A 174 9.25 4.34 14.13
N GLU A 175 9.22 4.32 15.47
CA GLU A 175 9.49 3.10 16.23
C GLU A 175 8.31 2.13 16.12
N LYS A 176 7.07 2.61 16.21
CA LYS A 176 5.88 1.78 16.02
C LYS A 176 5.85 1.17 14.62
N LEU A 177 6.18 1.93 13.57
CA LEU A 177 6.28 1.41 12.20
C LEU A 177 7.37 0.34 12.06
N TYR A 178 8.53 0.57 12.69
CA TYR A 178 9.60 -0.41 12.69
C TYR A 178 9.16 -1.74 13.33
N GLU A 179 8.38 -1.67 14.41
CA GLU A 179 7.83 -2.87 15.07
C GLU A 179 6.71 -3.54 14.25
N ILE A 180 5.83 -2.78 13.60
CA ILE A 180 4.79 -3.35 12.73
C ILE A 180 5.43 -4.08 11.54
N MET A 181 6.48 -3.52 10.93
CA MET A 181 7.15 -4.13 9.79
C MET A 181 7.73 -5.52 10.11
N LYS A 182 8.06 -5.83 11.38
CA LYS A 182 8.51 -7.18 11.80
C LYS A 182 7.47 -8.27 11.54
N LEU A 183 6.21 -7.90 11.39
CA LEU A 183 5.10 -8.84 11.18
C LEU A 183 5.05 -9.35 9.73
N TYR A 184 5.72 -8.65 8.79
CA TYR A 184 5.84 -9.02 7.38
C TYR A 184 7.10 -9.87 7.15
N LYS A 185 7.15 -11.09 7.68
CA LYS A 185 8.35 -11.91 7.61
C LYS A 185 8.65 -12.35 6.18
N THR A 186 7.62 -12.68 5.41
CA THR A 186 7.81 -13.07 4.00
C THR A 186 8.44 -11.94 3.19
N GLN A 187 8.01 -10.69 3.39
CA GLN A 187 8.58 -9.50 2.75
C GLN A 187 9.99 -9.19 3.24
N LEU A 188 10.28 -9.44 4.52
CA LEU A 188 11.63 -9.27 5.07
C LEU A 188 12.65 -10.27 4.52
N CYS A 189 12.22 -11.32 3.80
CA CYS A 189 13.13 -12.14 3.01
C CYS A 189 13.74 -11.35 1.83
N GLN A 190 13.13 -10.27 1.35
CA GLN A 190 13.66 -9.46 0.25
C GLN A 190 14.78 -8.53 0.74
N LYS A 191 15.94 -8.55 0.07
CA LYS A 191 17.12 -7.70 0.39
C LYS A 191 16.76 -6.22 0.43
N GLY A 192 16.04 -5.73 -0.58
CA GLY A 192 15.61 -4.34 -0.68
C GLY A 192 14.70 -3.93 0.47
N THR A 193 13.67 -4.73 0.75
CA THR A 193 12.72 -4.49 1.84
C THR A 193 13.40 -4.54 3.21
N HIS A 194 14.24 -5.54 3.45
CA HIS A 194 15.00 -5.67 4.70
C HIS A 194 15.92 -4.46 4.93
N ALA A 195 16.62 -3.99 3.90
CA ALA A 195 17.43 -2.78 3.98
C ALA A 195 16.57 -1.53 4.25
N ALA A 196 15.43 -1.40 3.56
CA ALA A 196 14.48 -0.30 3.73
C ALA A 196 13.90 -0.26 5.15
N TRP A 197 13.60 -1.42 5.74
CA TRP A 197 13.10 -1.55 7.10
C TRP A 197 14.06 -0.91 8.13
N GLY A 198 15.37 -1.13 7.99
CA GLY A 198 16.40 -0.48 8.82
C GLY A 198 16.39 1.05 8.74
N THR A 199 15.82 1.64 7.67
CA THR A 199 15.73 3.08 7.50
C THR A 199 14.52 3.72 8.19
N LEU A 200 13.49 2.94 8.56
CA LEU A 200 12.26 3.47 9.16
C LEU A 200 12.54 4.29 10.43
N LYS A 201 13.51 3.88 11.26
CA LYS A 201 13.93 4.59 12.48
C LYS A 201 14.48 6.00 12.24
N ARG A 202 14.82 6.34 11.00
CA ARG A 202 15.31 7.66 10.57
C ARG A 202 14.22 8.48 9.88
N ARG A 203 13.07 7.90 9.54
CA ARG A 203 11.95 8.58 8.89
C ARG A 203 11.34 9.63 9.81
N ARG A 204 11.25 10.87 9.33
CA ARG A 204 10.70 12.02 10.08
C ARG A 204 9.40 12.56 9.51
N SER A 205 9.14 12.27 8.25
CA SER A 205 7.99 12.79 7.53
C SER A 205 7.72 11.96 6.29
N GLU A 206 6.49 12.10 5.80
CA GLU A 206 6.01 11.53 4.55
C GLU A 206 5.58 12.68 3.63
N ARG A 207 5.73 12.48 2.32
CA ARG A 207 5.37 13.46 1.31
C ARG A 207 4.40 12.83 0.33
N PHE A 208 3.39 13.60 -0.03
CA PHE A 208 2.39 13.18 -1.00
C PHE A 208 2.23 14.25 -2.06
N GLY A 209 1.90 13.82 -3.28
CA GLY A 209 1.16 14.64 -4.21
C GLY A 209 -0.31 14.70 -3.80
N VAL A 210 -0.91 15.89 -3.78
CA VAL A 210 -2.32 16.07 -3.45
C VAL A 210 -3.07 16.54 -4.68
N TYR A 211 -4.06 15.76 -5.10
CA TYR A 211 -4.82 16.00 -6.32
C TYR A 211 -6.32 15.82 -6.08
N LYS A 212 -7.13 16.25 -7.05
CA LYS A 212 -8.58 16.01 -7.13
C LYS A 212 -8.92 15.36 -8.46
N LEU A 213 -10.11 14.77 -8.62
CA LEU A 213 -10.51 14.19 -9.92
C LEU A 213 -10.37 15.15 -11.11
N GLU A 214 -10.55 16.45 -10.90
CA GLU A 214 -10.35 17.48 -11.93
C GLU A 214 -8.89 17.61 -12.40
N ASP A 215 -7.92 17.12 -11.61
CA ASP A 215 -6.50 17.10 -11.96
C ASP A 215 -6.11 15.88 -12.81
N MET A 216 -7.01 14.91 -13.00
CA MET A 216 -6.69 13.66 -13.71
C MET A 216 -6.10 13.92 -15.11
N ASN A 217 -4.97 13.27 -15.41
CA ASN A 217 -4.23 13.37 -16.68
C ASN A 217 -3.69 14.78 -16.97
N LYS A 218 -3.66 15.68 -15.97
CA LYS A 218 -3.00 17.00 -16.09
C LYS A 218 -1.59 16.99 -15.54
N TYR A 219 -1.21 15.95 -14.80
CA TYR A 219 0.12 15.79 -14.21
C TYR A 219 0.66 14.41 -14.56
N ASP A 220 1.98 14.31 -14.77
CA ASP A 220 2.61 13.05 -15.16
C ASP A 220 2.40 11.90 -14.16
N ASN A 221 1.99 12.22 -12.93
CA ASN A 221 1.78 11.25 -11.86
C ASN A 221 0.34 11.23 -11.30
N PHE A 222 -0.62 11.89 -11.97
CA PHE A 222 -2.04 11.89 -11.62
C PHE A 222 -2.94 12.40 -12.76
#